data_AF-A0A424FMW6-F1
#
_entry.id   AF-A0A424FMW6-F1
#
_cell.length_a   1.000
_cell.length_b   1.000
_cell.length_c   1.000
_cell.angle_alpha   90.00
_cell.angle_beta   90.00
_cell.angle_gamma   90.00
#
_symmetry.space_group_name_H-M   'P 1'
#
loop_
_entity.id
_entity.type
_entity.pdbx_description
1 polymer ?
#
loop_
_entity_poly.entity_id
_entity_poly.type
_entity_poly.pdbx_seq_one_letter_code
_entity_poly.pdbx_strand_id
1 'polypeptide(L)'
;MIKSLLSKLENIHIIRIITTIIAGIIISFLTIQHVGGYAPCDFCLREQRPYYYCFLMAIAANFSIQNNRLYRATFFLLMTISLIMLYDTVISIIHVGIEWNIWRENTICTNDSKIESIENTIDLLINMEREYILRCNQTKLYILGLSLAFWNVILSFMLSVISYIAAGKTSSFSDNNLKK
;
A
#
# COMPACT_ATOMS: atom_id res chain seq x y z
N MET A 1 9.26 22.09 -3.01
CA MET A 1 8.98 21.88 -4.45
C MET A 1 7.58 21.28 -4.70
N ILE A 2 7.26 20.10 -4.15
CA ILE A 2 5.97 19.40 -4.37
C ILE A 2 4.74 20.25 -4.03
N LYS A 3 4.73 20.92 -2.87
CA LYS A 3 3.61 21.80 -2.46
C LYS A 3 3.32 22.92 -3.46
N SER A 4 4.35 23.49 -4.09
CA SER A 4 4.21 24.56 -5.11
C SER A 4 3.69 24.04 -6.45
N LEU A 5 3.91 22.76 -6.77
CA LEU A 5 3.37 22.13 -7.97
C LEU A 5 1.90 21.75 -7.75
N LEU A 6 1.61 21.14 -6.60
CA LEU A 6 0.26 20.80 -6.17
C LEU A 6 -0.62 22.04 -5.97
N SER A 7 -0.07 23.19 -5.57
CA SER A 7 -0.86 24.42 -5.40
C SER A 7 -1.45 24.92 -6.72
N LYS A 8 -0.78 24.68 -7.85
CA LYS A 8 -1.24 25.08 -9.19
C LYS A 8 -2.34 24.17 -9.75
N LEU A 9 -2.42 22.92 -9.29
CA LEU A 9 -3.41 21.95 -9.73
C LEU A 9 -4.72 22.09 -8.97
N GLU A 10 -5.85 21.92 -9.65
CA GLU A 10 -7.15 21.80 -8.97
C GLU A 10 -7.20 20.50 -8.14
N ASN A 11 -7.92 20.52 -7.01
CA ASN A 11 -8.00 19.34 -6.13
C ASN A 11 -8.54 18.10 -6.85
N ILE A 12 -9.46 18.26 -7.81
CA ILE A 12 -9.97 17.13 -8.61
C ILE A 12 -8.86 16.42 -9.39
N HIS A 13 -7.90 17.17 -9.95
CA HIS A 13 -6.77 16.58 -10.65
C HIS A 13 -5.84 15.85 -9.70
N ILE A 14 -5.62 16.38 -8.49
CA ILE A 14 -4.78 15.72 -7.48
C ILE A 14 -5.40 14.39 -7.06
N ILE A 15 -6.71 14.35 -6.79
CA ILE A 15 -7.41 13.10 -6.41
C ILE A 15 -7.32 12.08 -7.56
N ARG A 16 -7.53 12.49 -8.82
CA ARG A 16 -7.39 11.61 -9.98
C ARG A 16 -5.97 11.07 -10.15
N ILE A 17 -4.95 11.90 -9.90
CA ILE A 17 -3.55 11.47 -9.90
C ILE A 17 -3.32 10.42 -8.81
N ILE A 18 -3.82 10.63 -7.59
CA ILE A 18 -3.71 9.64 -6.50
C ILE A 18 -4.39 8.32 -6.91
N THR A 19 -5.61 8.37 -7.44
CA THR A 19 -6.36 7.16 -7.85
C THR A 19 -5.64 6.39 -8.95
N THR A 20 -5.11 7.08 -9.96
CA THR A 20 -4.39 6.45 -11.07
C THR A 20 -3.08 5.83 -10.62
N ILE A 21 -2.34 6.47 -9.70
CA ILE A 21 -1.12 5.88 -9.13
C ILE A 21 -1.46 4.62 -8.32
N ILE A 22 -2.46 4.67 -7.44
CA ILE A 22 -2.89 3.50 -6.66
C ILE A 22 -3.30 2.34 -7.59
N ALA A 23 -4.08 2.62 -8.63
CA ALA A 23 -4.48 1.62 -9.62
C ALA A 23 -3.27 0.99 -10.31
N GLY A 24 -2.30 1.81 -10.75
CA GLY A 24 -1.07 1.32 -11.39
C GLY A 24 -0.24 0.44 -10.46
N ILE A 25 -0.19 0.75 -9.16
CA ILE A 25 0.49 -0.08 -8.16
C ILE A 25 -0.21 -1.43 -8.00
N ILE A 26 -1.54 -1.44 -7.87
CA ILE A 26 -2.32 -2.69 -7.75
C ILE A 26 -2.12 -3.58 -8.98
N ILE A 27 -2.19 -3.00 -10.18
CA ILE A 27 -1.95 -3.73 -11.43
C ILE A 27 -0.54 -4.31 -11.43
N SER A 28 0.46 -3.53 -11.02
CA SER A 28 1.85 -3.99 -10.96
C SER A 28 2.01 -5.21 -10.03
N PHE A 29 1.41 -5.19 -8.84
CA PHE A 29 1.40 -6.34 -7.93
C PHE A 29 0.75 -7.57 -8.56
N LEU A 30 -0.42 -7.39 -9.18
CA LEU A 30 -1.16 -8.49 -9.81
C LEU A 30 -0.38 -9.09 -10.99
N THR A 31 0.28 -8.26 -11.80
CA THR A 31 1.13 -8.72 -12.90
C THR A 31 2.33 -9.51 -12.37
N ILE A 32 3.03 -9.02 -11.34
CA ILE A 32 4.17 -9.75 -10.74
C ILE A 32 3.72 -11.10 -10.17
N GLN A 33 2.56 -11.15 -9.52
CA GLN A 33 2.02 -12.35 -8.91
C GLN A 33 1.55 -13.38 -9.94
N HIS A 34 0.71 -12.97 -10.91
CA HIS A 34 0.04 -13.91 -11.82
C HIS A 34 0.80 -14.14 -13.13
N VAL A 35 1.48 -13.11 -13.64
CA VAL A 35 2.25 -13.20 -14.91
C VAL A 35 3.72 -13.51 -14.61
N GLY A 36 4.28 -12.91 -13.56
CA GLY A 36 5.66 -13.14 -13.16
C GLY A 36 5.91 -14.44 -12.40
N GLY A 37 4.85 -15.12 -11.92
CA GLY A 37 4.97 -16.37 -11.16
C GLY A 37 5.60 -16.21 -9.77
N TYR A 38 5.72 -14.97 -9.26
CA TYR A 38 6.28 -14.70 -7.94
C TYR A 38 5.19 -14.84 -6.88
N ALA A 39 5.20 -15.98 -6.16
CA ALA A 39 4.32 -16.17 -5.01
C ALA A 39 4.64 -15.15 -3.89
N PRO A 40 3.63 -14.42 -3.38
CA PRO A 40 3.84 -13.36 -2.39
C PRO A 40 4.07 -13.95 -0.99
N CYS A 41 4.85 -13.23 -0.19
CA CYS A 41 5.02 -13.49 1.23
C CYS A 41 3.83 -12.94 2.05
N ASP A 42 3.69 -13.34 3.32
CA ASP A 42 2.60 -12.83 4.19
C ASP A 42 2.66 -11.30 4.36
N PHE A 43 3.85 -10.73 4.53
CA PHE A 43 4.03 -9.27 4.59
C PHE A 43 3.67 -8.59 3.27
N CYS A 44 4.03 -9.19 2.15
CA CYS A 44 3.72 -8.71 0.80
C CYS A 44 2.19 -8.60 0.62
N LEU A 45 1.43 -9.61 1.07
CA LEU A 45 -0.02 -9.59 1.06
C LEU A 45 -0.60 -8.55 2.04
N ARG A 46 0.04 -8.38 3.20
CA ARG A 46 -0.37 -7.38 4.19
C ARG A 46 -0.21 -5.96 3.68
N GLU A 47 0.88 -5.66 2.98
CA GLU A 47 1.15 -4.36 2.34
C GLU A 47 0.22 -4.10 1.14
N GLN A 48 -0.20 -5.15 0.44
CA GLN A 48 -1.14 -5.01 -0.67
C GLN A 48 -2.55 -4.57 -0.23
N ARG A 49 -3.00 -4.99 0.97
CA ARG A 49 -4.36 -4.68 1.48
C ARG A 49 -4.64 -3.17 1.63
N PRO A 50 -3.75 -2.36 2.25
CA PRO A 50 -3.87 -0.90 2.30
C PRO A 50 -4.17 -0.25 0.95
N TYR A 51 -3.55 -0.70 -0.14
CA TYR A 51 -3.80 -0.15 -1.48
C TYR A 51 -5.23 -0.39 -1.97
N TYR A 52 -5.80 -1.58 -1.72
CA TYR A 52 -7.20 -1.86 -2.08
C TYR A 52 -8.18 -0.97 -1.32
N TYR A 53 -7.97 -0.78 -0.01
CA TYR A 53 -8.81 0.11 0.79
C TYR A 53 -8.68 1.57 0.33
N CYS A 54 -7.45 2.03 0.09
CA CYS A 54 -7.19 3.39 -0.39
C CYS A 54 -7.78 3.61 -1.78
N PHE A 55 -7.80 2.60 -2.66
CA PHE A 55 -8.40 2.69 -3.98
C PHE A 55 -9.91 2.98 -3.91
N LEU A 56 -10.64 2.23 -3.08
CA LEU A 56 -12.08 2.44 -2.86
C LEU A 56 -12.35 3.83 -2.28
N MET A 57 -11.56 4.25 -1.29
CA MET A 57 -11.69 5.59 -0.70
C MET A 57 -11.36 6.69 -1.71
N ALA A 58 -10.38 6.50 -2.59
CA ALA A 58 -10.01 7.48 -3.60
C ALA A 58 -11.10 7.61 -4.68
N ILE A 59 -11.78 6.52 -5.04
CA ILE A 59 -12.98 6.57 -5.89
C ILE A 59 -14.09 7.36 -5.20
N ALA A 60 -14.38 7.08 -3.93
CA ALA A 60 -15.38 7.81 -3.16
C ALA A 60 -15.06 9.31 -3.06
N ALA A 61 -13.78 9.66 -2.92
CA ALA A 61 -13.31 11.05 -2.90
C ALA A 61 -13.51 11.74 -4.27
N ASN A 62 -13.32 11.03 -5.39
CA ASN A 62 -13.58 11.56 -6.74
C ASN A 62 -15.06 11.89 -6.97
N PHE A 63 -15.99 11.09 -6.43
CA PHE A 63 -17.41 11.40 -6.49
C PHE A 63 -17.78 12.55 -5.55
N SER A 64 -17.23 12.54 -4.34
CA SER A 64 -17.53 13.55 -3.31
C SER A 64 -17.08 14.94 -3.73
N ILE A 65 -15.93 15.08 -4.40
CA ILE A 65 -15.41 16.40 -4.79
C ILE A 65 -16.21 17.07 -5.91
N GLN A 66 -16.96 16.31 -6.71
CA GLN A 66 -17.84 16.87 -7.74
C GLN A 66 -19.06 17.57 -7.14
N ASN A 67 -19.42 17.21 -5.91
CA ASN A 67 -20.51 17.84 -5.18
C ASN A 67 -19.95 18.85 -4.18
N ASN A 68 -20.12 20.15 -4.47
CA ASN A 68 -19.63 21.25 -3.64
C ASN A 68 -20.08 21.18 -2.16
N ARG A 69 -21.14 20.43 -1.83
CA ARG A 69 -21.63 20.25 -0.45
C ARG A 69 -20.90 19.17 0.35
N LEU A 70 -20.11 18.29 -0.29
CA LEU A 70 -19.45 17.13 0.33
C LEU A 70 -17.95 17.34 0.57
N TYR A 71 -17.51 18.59 0.69
CA TYR A 71 -16.11 18.92 0.93
C TYR A 71 -15.57 18.31 2.24
N ARG A 72 -16.39 18.21 3.31
CA ARG A 72 -15.99 17.60 4.58
C ARG A 72 -15.72 16.11 4.42
N ALA A 73 -16.60 15.42 3.69
CA ALA A 73 -16.42 14.00 3.39
C ALA A 73 -15.13 13.77 2.59
N THR A 74 -14.88 14.62 1.58
CA THR A 74 -13.65 14.57 0.78
C THR A 74 -12.40 14.78 1.64
N PHE A 75 -12.43 15.73 2.57
CA PHE A 75 -11.35 15.96 3.53
C PHE A 75 -11.06 14.72 4.40
N PHE A 76 -12.09 14.15 5.03
CA PHE A 76 -11.94 12.97 5.88
C PHE A 76 -11.46 11.73 5.12
N LEU A 77 -11.92 11.54 3.88
CA LEU A 77 -11.46 10.46 3.01
C LEU A 77 -9.96 10.60 2.70
N LEU A 78 -9.52 11.79 2.28
CA LEU A 78 -8.10 12.03 1.97
C LEU A 78 -7.19 11.94 3.20
N MET A 79 -7.67 12.41 4.35
CA MET A 79 -6.93 12.28 5.60
C MET A 79 -6.81 10.81 6.02
N THR A 80 -7.88 10.04 5.88
CA THR A 80 -7.86 8.58 6.17
C THR A 80 -6.89 7.86 5.23
N ILE A 81 -6.89 8.17 3.93
CA ILE A 81 -5.93 7.61 2.96
C ILE A 81 -4.49 7.94 3.39
N SER A 82 -4.22 9.19 3.80
CA SER A 82 -2.90 9.61 4.26
C SER A 82 -2.41 8.78 5.46
N LEU A 83 -3.29 8.53 6.44
CA LEU A 83 -2.97 7.74 7.62
C LEU A 83 -2.75 6.26 7.31
N ILE A 84 -3.59 5.66 6.45
CA ILE A 84 -3.44 4.27 6.02
C ILE A 84 -2.12 4.08 5.29
N MET A 85 -1.76 5.01 4.39
CA MET A 85 -0.49 4.92 3.66
C MET A 85 0.72 5.16 4.56
N LEU A 86 0.59 6.02 5.58
CA LEU A 86 1.66 6.20 6.57
C LEU A 86 1.89 4.90 7.38
N TYR A 87 0.80 4.21 7.74
CA TYR A 87 0.88 2.90 8.38
C TYR A 87 1.53 1.86 7.47
N ASP A 88 1.19 1.84 6.18
CA ASP A 88 1.81 0.96 5.19
C ASP A 88 3.33 1.25 5.08
N THR A 89 3.75 2.52 5.06
CA THR A 89 5.17 2.88 5.08
C THR A 89 5.91 2.29 6.28
N VAL A 90 5.31 2.32 7.47
CA VAL A 90 5.93 1.75 8.68
C VAL A 90 6.07 0.23 8.54
N ILE A 91 5.05 -0.46 8.01
CA ILE A 91 5.12 -1.91 7.75
C ILE A 91 6.21 -2.23 6.74
N SER A 92 6.27 -1.50 5.62
CA SER A 92 7.28 -1.75 4.59
C SER A 92 8.70 -1.48 5.08
N ILE A 93 8.91 -0.50 5.97
CA ILE A 93 10.21 -0.29 6.60
C ILE A 93 10.61 -1.54 7.39
N ILE A 94 9.69 -2.08 8.21
CA ILE A 94 9.91 -3.30 8.97
C ILE A 94 10.26 -4.47 8.05
N HIS A 95 9.52 -4.61 6.94
CA HIS A 95 9.75 -5.67 5.96
C HIS A 95 11.15 -5.57 5.32
N VAL A 96 11.56 -4.38 4.88
CA VAL A 96 12.92 -4.14 4.35
C VAL A 96 13.99 -4.48 5.39
N GLY A 97 13.79 -4.12 6.65
CA GLY A 97 14.76 -4.44 7.68
C GLY A 97 14.82 -5.92 8.03
N ILE A 98 13.74 -6.69 7.81
CA ILE A 98 13.77 -8.15 7.88
C ILE A 98 14.58 -8.71 6.69
N GLU A 99 14.35 -8.21 5.47
CA GLU A 99 15.10 -8.63 4.27
C GLU A 99 16.60 -8.34 4.38
N TRP A 100 16.97 -7.20 4.97
CA TRP A 100 18.37 -6.85 5.25
C TRP A 100 18.94 -7.53 6.49
N ASN A 101 18.18 -8.42 7.14
CA ASN A 101 18.57 -9.11 8.37
C ASN A 101 18.95 -8.17 9.53
N ILE A 102 18.44 -6.93 9.51
CA ILE A 102 18.60 -5.95 10.59
C ILE A 102 17.70 -6.35 11.77
N TRP A 103 16.52 -6.89 11.48
CA TRP A 103 15.57 -7.38 12.48
C TRP A 103 15.31 -8.87 12.30
N ARG A 104 15.04 -9.56 13.42
CA ARG A 104 14.64 -10.97 13.38
C ARG A 104 13.25 -11.11 12.76
N GLU A 105 13.07 -12.16 11.98
CA GLU A 105 11.77 -12.56 11.46
C GLU A 105 10.78 -12.70 12.62
N ASN A 106 9.63 -12.04 12.52
CA ASN A 106 8.56 -12.22 13.50
C ASN A 106 7.99 -13.65 13.37
N THR A 107 7.40 -14.19 14.44
CA THR A 107 6.73 -15.51 14.43
C THR A 107 5.67 -15.63 13.33
N ILE A 108 5.15 -14.49 12.87
CA ILE A 108 4.22 -14.37 11.74
C ILE A 108 4.81 -14.88 10.41
N CYS A 109 6.12 -14.76 10.18
CA CYS A 109 6.80 -15.37 9.01
C CYS A 109 7.35 -16.78 9.32
N THR A 110 7.18 -17.28 10.57
CA THR A 110 7.85 -18.50 11.08
C THR A 110 6.88 -19.65 11.42
N ASN A 111 5.56 -19.46 11.39
CA ASN A 111 4.57 -20.55 11.49
C ASN A 111 4.27 -21.11 10.08
N ASP A 112 4.38 -22.38 9.71
CA ASP A 112 4.38 -23.65 10.45
C ASP A 112 5.51 -24.59 9.99
N SER A 113 6.65 -24.56 10.68
CA SER A 113 7.57 -25.72 10.69
C SER A 113 7.76 -26.27 12.09
N LYS A 114 6.68 -26.24 12.89
CA LYS A 114 6.57 -27.15 14.03
C LYS A 114 6.31 -28.55 13.47
N ILE A 115 7.39 -29.20 13.03
CA ILE A 115 7.46 -30.62 12.75
C ILE A 115 7.32 -31.33 14.10
N GLU A 116 6.10 -31.39 14.63
CA GLU A 116 5.72 -32.42 15.59
C GLU A 116 5.18 -33.58 14.75
N SER A 117 6.06 -34.55 14.49
CA SER A 117 5.74 -35.92 14.06
C SER A 117 4.71 -36.07 12.93
N ILE A 118 5.15 -35.98 11.67
CA ILE A 118 4.37 -36.50 10.53
C ILE A 118 5.09 -37.72 9.98
N GLU A 119 4.54 -38.88 10.31
CA GLU A 119 5.07 -40.22 10.03
C GLU A 119 4.91 -40.67 8.56
N ASN A 120 4.38 -39.81 7.67
CA ASN A 120 4.08 -40.17 6.28
C ASN A 120 4.64 -39.16 5.28
N THR A 121 5.65 -39.58 4.52
CA THR A 121 6.35 -38.80 3.48
C THR A 121 5.52 -38.50 2.24
N ILE A 122 4.33 -39.08 2.09
CA ILE A 122 3.47 -38.92 0.90
C ILE A 122 2.53 -37.70 1.03
N ASP A 123 2.11 -37.34 2.24
CA ASP A 123 1.26 -36.15 2.47
C ASP A 123 2.04 -34.83 2.41
N LEU A 124 3.38 -34.89 2.48
CA LEU A 124 4.24 -33.71 2.29
C LEU A 124 4.15 -33.17 0.86
N LEU A 125 4.04 -34.02 -0.16
CA LEU A 125 3.97 -33.56 -1.55
C LEU A 125 2.61 -32.93 -1.88
N ILE A 126 1.53 -33.43 -1.27
CA ILE A 126 0.16 -32.94 -1.49
C ILE A 126 -0.11 -31.64 -0.70
N ASN A 127 0.54 -31.44 0.45
CA ASN A 127 0.45 -30.20 1.23
C ASN A 127 1.42 -29.11 0.75
N MET A 128 2.51 -29.46 0.05
CA MET A 128 3.39 -28.47 -0.60
C MET A 128 2.69 -27.69 -1.72
N GLU A 129 1.65 -28.25 -2.33
CA GLU A 129 0.92 -27.60 -3.43
C GLU A 129 -0.09 -26.55 -2.92
N ARG A 130 -0.45 -26.55 -1.63
CA ARG A 130 -1.49 -25.68 -1.07
C ARG A 130 -1.03 -24.49 -0.24
N GLU A 131 0.19 -24.50 0.31
CA GLU A 131 0.58 -23.43 1.24
C GLU A 131 2.11 -23.21 1.26
N TYR A 132 2.69 -22.89 0.10
CA TYR A 132 4.05 -22.36 0.08
C TYR A 132 4.04 -20.88 0.50
N ILE A 133 3.77 -20.62 1.78
CA ILE A 133 4.04 -19.31 2.38
C ILE A 133 5.56 -19.16 2.41
N LEU A 134 6.05 -18.34 1.49
CA LEU A 134 7.46 -18.05 1.34
C LEU A 134 7.99 -17.25 2.51
N ARG A 135 9.20 -17.62 2.94
CA ARG A 135 9.92 -16.90 4.00
C ARG A 135 10.14 -15.45 3.57
N CYS A 136 9.71 -14.52 4.42
CA CYS A 136 9.82 -13.08 4.21
C CYS A 136 11.27 -12.57 4.12
N ASN A 137 12.25 -13.37 4.57
CA ASN A 137 13.67 -13.04 4.54
C ASN A 137 14.37 -13.40 3.21
N GLN A 138 13.68 -14.10 2.30
CA GLN A 138 14.21 -14.37 0.97
C GLN A 138 13.57 -13.45 -0.05
N THR A 139 14.21 -12.30 -0.29
CA THR A 139 13.80 -11.37 -1.36
C THR A 139 13.91 -12.08 -2.71
N LYS A 140 12.75 -12.28 -3.35
CA LYS A 140 12.67 -12.97 -4.65
C LYS A 140 12.90 -12.07 -5.85
N LEU A 141 12.67 -10.76 -5.68
CA LEU A 141 12.67 -9.81 -6.77
C LEU A 141 13.40 -8.54 -6.37
N TYR A 142 14.50 -8.27 -7.07
CA TYR A 142 15.23 -7.01 -7.00
C TYR A 142 14.92 -6.18 -8.23
N ILE A 143 14.45 -4.96 -8.03
CA ILE A 143 14.24 -3.96 -9.09
C ILE A 143 15.29 -2.88 -8.86
N LEU A 144 16.20 -2.70 -9.83
CA LEU A 144 17.33 -1.77 -9.73
C LEU A 144 18.23 -2.01 -8.51
N GLY A 145 18.37 -3.27 -8.09
CA GLY A 145 19.18 -3.66 -6.93
C GLY A 145 18.51 -3.44 -5.57
N LEU A 146 17.26 -2.98 -5.55
CA LEU A 146 16.46 -2.79 -4.33
C LEU A 146 15.30 -3.78 -4.29
N SER A 147 14.92 -4.20 -3.09
CA SER A 147 13.78 -5.10 -2.91
C SER A 147 12.47 -4.40 -3.24
N LEU A 148 11.45 -5.19 -3.59
CA LEU A 148 10.11 -4.67 -3.84
C LEU A 148 9.53 -3.96 -2.60
N ALA A 149 9.85 -4.44 -1.39
CA ALA A 149 9.44 -3.81 -0.14
C ALA A 149 10.01 -2.39 0.00
N PHE A 150 11.25 -2.16 -0.42
CA PHE A 150 11.86 -0.83 -0.40
C PHE A 150 11.16 0.14 -1.36
N TRP A 151 10.82 -0.33 -2.55
CA TRP A 151 9.99 0.46 -3.48
C TRP A 151 8.63 0.80 -2.87
N ASN A 152 8.03 -0.12 -2.10
CA ASN A 152 6.78 0.14 -1.41
C ASN A 152 6.91 1.21 -0.30
N VAL A 153 8.03 1.25 0.43
CA VAL A 153 8.31 2.35 1.39
C VAL A 153 8.23 3.72 0.70
N ILE A 154 8.90 3.86 -0.44
CA ILE A 154 8.94 5.15 -1.17
C ILE A 154 7.54 5.52 -1.66
N LEU A 155 6.84 4.58 -2.31
CA LEU A 155 5.53 4.84 -2.91
C LEU A 155 4.48 5.16 -1.85
N SER A 156 4.36 4.35 -0.81
CA SER A 156 3.40 4.57 0.29
C SER A 156 3.66 5.92 0.99
N PHE A 157 4.94 6.26 1.24
CA PHE A 157 5.30 7.53 1.86
C PHE A 157 4.93 8.73 0.98
N MET A 158 5.26 8.67 -0.31
CA MET A 158 4.88 9.73 -1.26
C MET A 158 3.35 9.89 -1.34
N LEU A 159 2.60 8.79 -1.38
CA LEU A 159 1.14 8.84 -1.40
C LEU A 159 0.56 9.41 -0.11
N SER A 160 1.14 9.09 1.04
CA SER A 160 0.75 9.66 2.34
C SER A 160 0.90 11.19 2.33
N VAL A 161 2.04 11.70 1.87
CA VAL A 161 2.33 13.14 1.82
C VAL A 161 1.43 13.87 0.82
N ILE A 162 1.24 13.32 -0.39
CA ILE A 162 0.38 13.94 -1.41
C ILE A 162 -1.07 13.99 -0.92
N SER A 163 -1.55 12.93 -0.29
CA SER A 163 -2.93 12.86 0.25
C SER A 163 -3.13 13.85 1.39
N TYR A 164 -2.16 14.00 2.28
CA TYR A 164 -2.19 15.01 3.36
C TYR A 164 -2.27 16.44 2.81
N ILE A 165 -1.45 16.77 1.80
CA ILE A 165 -1.47 18.09 1.17
C ILE A 165 -2.83 18.33 0.47
N ALA A 166 -3.37 17.31 -0.21
CA ALA A 166 -4.68 17.38 -0.86
C ALA A 166 -5.83 17.61 0.15
N ALA A 167 -5.76 16.95 1.31
CA ALA A 167 -6.71 17.17 2.42
C ALA A 167 -6.63 18.63 2.89
N GLY A 168 -5.43 19.16 3.18
CA GLY A 168 -5.25 20.55 3.60
C GLY A 168 -5.75 21.59 2.59
N LYS A 169 -5.64 21.33 1.28
CA LYS A 169 -6.25 22.21 0.26
C LYS A 169 -7.78 22.13 0.27
N THR A 170 -8.35 20.96 0.57
CA THR A 170 -9.80 20.75 0.61
C THR A 170 -10.44 21.48 1.80
N SER A 171 -9.77 21.50 2.96
CA SER A 171 -10.24 22.29 4.11
C SER A 171 -10.16 23.80 3.86
N SER A 172 -9.11 24.29 3.20
CA SER A 172 -9.03 25.73 2.87
C SER A 172 -10.12 26.16 1.86
N PHE A 173 -10.49 25.29 0.91
CA PHE A 173 -11.57 25.56 -0.02
C PHE A 173 -12.94 25.65 0.67
N SER A 174 -13.20 24.78 1.65
CA SER A 174 -14.38 24.84 2.51
C SER A 174 -14.56 26.20 3.18
N ASP A 175 -13.51 26.69 3.84
CA ASP A 175 -13.59 27.90 4.66
C ASP A 175 -13.88 29.14 3.80
N ASN A 176 -13.40 29.16 2.56
CA ASN A 176 -13.70 30.23 1.61
C ASN A 176 -15.14 30.17 1.08
N ASN A 177 -15.69 28.97 0.88
CA ASN A 177 -17.05 28.79 0.35
C ASN A 177 -18.12 29.09 1.42
N LEU A 178 -17.82 28.86 2.72
CA LEU A 178 -18.69 29.24 3.84
C LEU A 178 -18.74 30.75 4.09
N LYS A 179 -17.74 31.51 3.63
CA LYS A 179 -17.68 32.98 3.78
C LYS A 179 -18.38 33.75 2.67
N LYS A 180 -18.84 33.06 1.61
CA LYS A 180 -19.46 33.66 0.42
C LYS A 180 -20.97 33.43 0.44
#